data_AF-A0AAV3A4N9-F1
#
_entry.id   AF-A0AAV3A4N9-F1
#
_cell.length_a   1.000
_cell.length_b   1.000
_cell.length_c   1.000
_cell.angle_alpha   90.00
_cell.angle_beta   90.00
_cell.angle_gamma   90.00
#
_symmetry.space_group_name_H-M   'P 1'
#
loop_
_entity.id
_entity.type
_entity.pdbx_description
1 polymer ?
#
loop_
_entity_poly.entity_id
_entity_poly.type
_entity_poly.pdbx_seq_one_letter_code
_entity_poly.pdbx_strand_id
1 'polypeptide(L)'
;MAAGGGESRSADVEEDASQLLFPKEFESAETLLNSEVHMLLEHRKQQNESAEEEQELSEVFMKTLNYTARFSRFKNRETIASVRRYIG
;
A
#
# COMPACT_ATOMS: atom_id res chain seq x y z
N MET A 1 4.66 -8.65 -36.08
CA MET A 1 5.25 -8.96 -34.76
C MET A 1 6.44 -8.05 -34.57
N ALA A 2 6.37 -7.09 -33.66
CA ALA A 2 7.50 -6.27 -33.27
C ALA A 2 7.54 -6.26 -31.74
N ALA A 3 8.73 -6.56 -31.22
CA ALA A 3 9.01 -7.02 -29.88
C ALA A 3 8.51 -6.06 -28.79
N GLY A 4 7.97 -6.63 -27.72
CA GLY A 4 7.69 -5.91 -26.48
C GLY A 4 8.97 -5.28 -25.94
N GLY A 5 8.96 -3.96 -25.81
CA GLY A 5 9.95 -3.22 -25.06
C GLY A 5 9.77 -3.56 -23.57
N GLY A 6 10.44 -4.62 -23.13
CA GLY A 6 10.76 -4.77 -21.72
C GLY A 6 11.79 -3.70 -21.40
N GLU A 7 11.39 -2.69 -20.63
CA GLU A 7 12.32 -1.76 -20.02
C GLU A 7 13.44 -2.56 -19.37
N SER A 8 14.67 -2.22 -19.74
CA SER A 8 15.89 -2.83 -19.23
C SER A 8 15.80 -2.86 -17.70
N ARG A 9 15.75 -4.05 -17.11
CA ARG A 9 16.02 -4.26 -15.68
C ARG A 9 17.35 -3.59 -15.40
N SER A 10 17.30 -2.38 -14.84
CA SER A 10 18.48 -1.63 -14.46
C SER A 10 19.28 -2.52 -13.53
N ALA A 11 20.50 -2.88 -13.95
CA ALA A 11 21.49 -3.72 -13.27
C ALA A 11 21.05 -4.16 -11.86
N ASP A 12 20.75 -5.45 -11.70
CA ASP A 12 20.32 -6.12 -10.46
C ASP A 12 21.23 -5.72 -9.27
N VAL A 13 20.90 -4.59 -8.63
CA VAL A 13 21.35 -4.34 -7.26
C VAL A 13 20.53 -5.32 -6.43
N GLU A 14 21.23 -6.23 -5.74
CA GLU A 14 20.57 -7.15 -4.82
C GLU A 14 19.82 -6.32 -3.76
N GLU A 15 18.50 -6.36 -3.81
CA GLU A 15 17.63 -5.61 -2.91
C GLU A 15 17.79 -6.15 -1.48
N ASP A 16 18.11 -5.27 -0.53
CA ASP A 16 18.29 -5.63 0.87
C ASP A 16 17.74 -4.52 1.77
N ALA A 17 16.53 -4.74 2.27
CA ALA A 17 15.85 -3.82 3.19
C ALA A 17 16.61 -3.63 4.52
N SER A 18 17.47 -4.57 4.93
CA SER A 18 18.31 -4.42 6.12
C SER A 18 19.46 -3.42 5.93
N GLN A 19 19.87 -3.21 4.67
CA GLN A 19 20.88 -2.24 4.25
C GLN A 19 20.27 -0.99 3.58
N LEU A 20 18.94 -0.88 3.55
CA LEU A 20 18.20 0.17 2.84
C LEU A 20 18.49 0.21 1.33
N LEU A 21 18.79 -0.94 0.73
CA LEU A 21 18.98 -1.10 -0.71
C LEU A 21 17.63 -1.40 -1.36
N PHE A 22 17.05 -0.41 -2.04
CA PHE A 22 15.79 -0.52 -2.75
C PHE A 22 15.97 -0.17 -4.24
N PRO A 23 15.11 -0.68 -5.14
CA PRO A 23 15.07 -0.26 -6.54
C PRO A 23 14.80 1.23 -6.71
N LYS A 24 15.18 1.77 -7.88
CA LYS A 24 15.00 3.19 -8.21
C LYS A 24 13.54 3.63 -8.17
N GLU A 25 12.60 2.73 -8.47
CA GLU A 25 11.17 3.05 -8.38
C GLU A 25 10.72 3.43 -6.96
N PHE A 26 11.45 3.02 -5.92
CA PHE A 26 11.12 3.32 -4.52
C PHE A 26 11.88 4.52 -3.95
N GLU A 27 12.80 5.16 -4.69
CA GLU A 27 13.55 6.33 -4.20
C GLU A 27 12.64 7.52 -3.84
N SER A 28 11.54 7.70 -4.57
CA SER A 28 10.55 8.75 -4.33
C SER A 28 9.23 8.23 -3.74
N ALA A 29 9.18 6.93 -3.38
CA ALA A 29 7.98 6.32 -2.82
C ALA A 29 7.84 6.67 -1.33
N GLU A 30 6.63 7.05 -0.92
CA GLU A 30 6.28 7.21 0.48
C GLU A 30 5.76 5.90 1.07
N THR A 31 6.25 5.54 2.25
CA THR A 31 5.77 4.36 2.99
C THR A 31 4.41 4.64 3.61
N LEU A 32 3.58 3.61 3.77
CA LEU A 32 2.31 3.68 4.50
C LEU A 32 2.31 2.75 5.72
N LEU A 33 1.72 3.21 6.81
CA LEU A 33 1.46 2.40 8.00
C LEU A 33 0.31 1.42 7.74
N ASN A 34 0.34 0.22 8.32
CA ASN A 34 -0.77 -0.74 8.23
C ASN A 34 -2.12 -0.10 8.61
N SER A 35 -2.11 0.81 9.60
CA SER A 35 -3.31 1.55 10.01
C SER A 35 -3.80 2.54 8.95
N GLU A 36 -2.89 3.19 8.21
CA GLU A 36 -3.26 4.07 7.07
C GLU A 36 -3.84 3.23 5.93
N VAL A 37 -3.19 2.11 5.60
CA VAL A 37 -3.67 1.19 4.56
C VAL A 37 -5.07 0.68 4.91
N HIS A 38 -5.28 0.24 6.15
CA HIS A 38 -6.61 -0.22 6.60
C HIS A 38 -7.68 0.86 6.41
N MET A 39 -7.40 2.11 6.81
CA MET A 39 -8.33 3.22 6.64
C MET A 39 -8.67 3.50 5.18
N LEU A 40 -7.68 3.47 4.29
CA LEU A 40 -7.86 3.71 2.86
C LEU A 40 -8.70 2.60 2.21
N LEU A 41 -8.42 1.34 2.55
CA LEU A 41 -9.17 0.20 2.04
C LEU A 41 -10.61 0.19 2.58
N GLU A 42 -10.82 0.49 3.86
CA GLU A 42 -12.17 0.56 4.43
C GLU A 42 -13.02 1.65 3.75
N HIS A 43 -12.43 2.83 3.52
CA HIS A 43 -13.09 3.90 2.78
C HIS A 43 -13.40 3.49 1.33
N ARG A 44 -12.47 2.84 0.63
CA ARG A 44 -12.68 2.36 -0.73
C ARG A 44 -13.80 1.31 -0.80
N LYS A 45 -13.91 0.45 0.21
CA LYS A 45 -14.99 -0.53 0.34
C LYS A 45 -16.34 0.15 0.54
N GLN A 46 -16.44 1.13 1.45
CA GLN A 46 -17.67 1.90 1.67
C GLN A 46 -18.12 2.65 0.41
N GLN A 47 -17.17 3.25 -0.33
CA GLN A 47 -17.46 3.87 -1.62
C GLN A 47 -18.02 2.89 -2.65
N ASN A 48 -17.54 1.64 -2.63
CA ASN A 48 -18.01 0.59 -3.52
C ASN A 48 -19.42 0.11 -3.15
N GLU A 49 -19.69 -0.12 -1.87
CA GLU A 49 -21.00 -0.50 -1.34
C GLU A 49 -22.07 0.60 -1.54
N SER A 50 -21.64 1.86 -1.65
CA SER A 50 -22.53 3.00 -1.88
C SER A 50 -22.69 3.36 -3.37
N ALA A 51 -22.00 2.67 -4.29
CA ALA A 51 -22.07 2.93 -5.71
C ALA A 51 -23.36 2.34 -6.31
N GLU A 52 -23.90 2.98 -7.35
CA GLU A 52 -25.10 2.49 -8.05
C GLU A 52 -24.88 1.11 -8.69
N GLU A 53 -23.65 0.83 -9.11
CA GLU A 53 -23.22 -0.47 -9.62
C GLU A 53 -22.06 -0.97 -8.76
N GLU A 54 -22.39 -1.81 -7.77
CA GLU A 54 -21.41 -2.43 -6.88
C GLU A 54 -20.51 -3.38 -7.68
N GLN A 55 -19.20 -3.16 -7.60
CA GLN A 55 -18.22 -4.06 -8.21
C GLN A 55 -17.69 -5.03 -7.16
N GLU A 56 -17.50 -6.29 -7.51
CA GLU A 56 -16.84 -7.22 -6.61
C GLU A 56 -15.37 -6.80 -6.37
N LEU A 57 -15.03 -6.59 -5.10
CA LEU A 57 -13.67 -6.28 -4.70
C LEU A 57 -12.79 -7.52 -4.85
N SER A 58 -11.57 -7.35 -5.36
CA SER A 58 -10.67 -8.46 -5.65
C SER A 58 -10.29 -9.26 -4.39
N GLU A 59 -9.93 -10.52 -4.57
CA GLU A 59 -9.44 -11.36 -3.46
C GLU A 59 -8.23 -10.74 -2.75
N VAL A 60 -7.32 -10.10 -3.51
CA VAL A 60 -6.16 -9.38 -2.98
C VAL A 60 -6.60 -8.21 -2.10
N PHE A 61 -7.64 -7.47 -2.51
CA PHE A 61 -8.21 -6.39 -1.71
C PHE A 61 -8.74 -6.92 -0.38
N MET A 62 -9.58 -7.95 -0.41
CA MET A 62 -10.18 -8.53 0.80
C MET A 62 -9.13 -9.12 1.75
N LYS A 63 -8.12 -9.82 1.22
CA LYS A 63 -7.01 -10.34 2.01
C LYS A 63 -6.20 -9.22 2.67
N THR A 64 -5.90 -8.15 1.92
CA THR A 64 -5.12 -7.01 2.44
C THR A 64 -5.92 -6.23 3.48
N LEU A 65 -7.22 -6.03 3.26
CA LEU A 65 -8.10 -5.37 4.23
C LEU A 65 -8.13 -6.15 5.56
N ASN A 66 -8.32 -7.48 5.49
CA ASN A 66 -8.34 -8.33 6.69
C ASN A 66 -6.98 -8.38 7.41
N TYR A 67 -5.89 -8.45 6.66
CA TYR A 67 -4.53 -8.42 7.21
C TYR A 67 -4.27 -7.10 7.94
N THR A 68 -4.51 -5.98 7.27
CA THR A 68 -4.27 -4.65 7.83
C THR A 68 -5.20 -4.35 8.99
N ALA A 69 -6.46 -4.81 8.97
CA ALA A 69 -7.37 -4.74 10.11
C ALA A 69 -6.82 -5.48 11.35
N ARG A 70 -6.25 -6.68 11.15
CA ARG A 70 -5.70 -7.51 12.24
C ARG A 70 -4.43 -6.93 12.85
N PHE A 71 -3.57 -6.32 12.03
CA PHE A 71 -2.27 -5.77 12.47
C PHE A 71 -2.28 -4.25 12.68
N SER A 72 -3.41 -3.59 12.46
CA SER A 72 -3.55 -2.17 12.75
C SER A 72 -3.45 -1.94 14.26
N ARG A 73 -2.45 -1.16 14.67
CA ARG A 73 -2.27 -0.75 16.08
C ARG A 73 -3.07 0.50 16.43
N PHE A 74 -3.39 1.33 15.44
CA PHE A 74 -4.08 2.60 15.62
C PHE A 74 -5.38 2.61 14.83
N LYS A 75 -6.50 2.87 15.52
CA LYS A 75 -7.83 2.93 14.89
C LYS A 75 -8.32 4.37 14.66
N ASN A 76 -7.65 5.36 15.26
CA ASN A 76 -8.01 6.77 15.13
C ASN A 76 -7.05 7.47 14.15
N ARG A 77 -7.63 8.17 13.17
CA ARG A 77 -6.93 9.01 12.19
C ARG A 77 -6.00 10.02 12.85
N GLU A 78 -6.42 10.65 13.94
CA GLU A 78 -5.63 11.64 14.66
C GLU A 78 -4.39 11.00 15.31
N THR A 79 -4.55 9.80 15.88
CA THR A 79 -3.43 9.04 16.45
C THR A 79 -2.44 8.65 15.37
N ILE A 80 -2.92 8.18 14.21
CA ILE A 80 -2.08 7.84 13.06
C ILE A 80 -1.28 9.06 12.59
N ALA A 81 -1.95 10.20 12.41
CA ALA A 81 -1.29 11.45 12.01
C ALA A 81 -0.27 11.92 13.05
N SER A 82 -0.60 11.78 14.34
CA SER A 82 0.32 12.14 15.44
C SER A 82 1.55 11.25 15.48
N VAL A 83 1.37 9.94 15.31
CA VAL A 83 2.48 8.97 15.23
C VAL A 83 3.36 9.28 14.03
N ARG A 84 2.78 9.54 12.84
CA ARG A 84 3.53 9.91 11.63
C ARG A 84 4.38 11.16 11.84
N ARG A 85 3.81 12.21 12.45
CA ARG A 85 4.53 13.46 12.78
C ARG A 85 5.59 13.29 13.87
N TYR A 86 5.45 12.28 14.70
CA TYR A 86 6.41 12.01 15.77
C TYR A 86 7.63 11.23 15.27
N ILE A 87 7.45 10.37 14.27
CA ILE A 87 8.52 9.51 13.72
C ILE A 87 9.20 10.06 12.46
N GLY A 88 8.54 10.96 11.72
CA GLY A 88 9.05 11.60 10.50
C GLY A 88 9.11 13.11 10.64
#